data_AF-A0A7J7ZJI8-F1
#
_entry.id   AF-A0A7J7ZJI8-F1
#
_cell.length_a   1.000
_cell.length_b   1.000
_cell.length_c   1.000
_cell.angle_alpha   90.00
_cell.angle_beta   90.00
_cell.angle_gamma   90.00
#
_symmetry.space_group_name_H-M   'P 1'
#
loop_
_entity.id
_entity.type
_entity.pdbx_description
1 polymer ?
#
loop_
_entity_poly.entity_id
_entity_poly.type
_entity_poly.pdbx_seq_one_letter_code
_entity_poly.pdbx_strand_id
1 'polypeptide(L)'
;MTKKDKKSFQQSLAQWKLFLYNPTTGACLGRTAKSWGLISLFCLVFYGFLAALFTFTMWVMLQTLNDEVPKYRDQISSPGFTVFPKPVTALEYSFSVSEREFYKGYIEDLKKVLYFRSTEECQKLPGRSPL
;
A
#
# COMPACT_ATOMS: atom_id res chain seq x y z
N MET A 1 38.56 26.50 2.29
CA MET A 1 38.94 25.49 1.27
C MET A 1 37.71 24.99 0.50
N THR A 2 37.14 25.73 -0.46
CA THR A 2 35.88 25.30 -1.14
C THR A 2 35.79 25.56 -2.66
N LYS A 3 36.83 26.12 -3.30
CA LYS A 3 36.78 26.45 -4.74
C LYS A 3 37.18 25.32 -5.69
N LYS A 4 37.89 24.28 -5.23
CA LYS A 4 38.41 23.19 -6.08
C LYS A 4 37.35 22.13 -6.38
N ASP A 5 36.55 21.73 -5.39
CA ASP A 5 35.44 20.77 -5.55
C ASP A 5 34.37 21.22 -6.54
N LYS A 6 33.98 22.50 -6.50
CA LYS A 6 32.93 23.01 -7.38
C LYS A 6 33.31 22.93 -8.87
N LYS A 7 34.58 23.13 -9.23
CA LYS A 7 35.02 23.02 -10.63
C LYS A 7 34.99 21.56 -11.12
N SER A 8 35.44 20.62 -10.29
CA SER A 8 35.40 19.18 -10.61
C SER A 8 33.96 18.68 -10.78
N PHE A 9 33.07 19.06 -9.87
CA PHE A 9 31.65 18.68 -9.94
C PHE A 9 30.94 19.28 -11.15
N GLN A 10 31.22 20.55 -11.48
CA GLN A 10 30.67 21.19 -12.68
C GLN A 10 31.19 20.54 -13.96
N GLN A 11 32.46 20.12 -14.01
CA GLN A 11 33.01 19.36 -15.13
C GLN A 11 32.36 17.97 -15.25
N SER A 12 32.17 17.27 -14.12
CA SER A 12 31.49 15.98 -14.09
C SER A 12 30.02 16.09 -14.51
N LEU A 13 29.29 17.11 -14.04
CA LEU A 13 27.91 17.39 -14.46
C LEU A 13 27.83 17.79 -15.94
N ALA A 14 28.79 18.55 -16.44
CA ALA A 14 28.84 18.91 -17.86
C ALA A 14 29.06 17.66 -18.74
N GLN A 15 29.99 16.77 -18.35
CA GLN A 15 30.21 15.50 -19.03
C GLN A 15 28.99 14.57 -18.95
N TRP A 16 28.35 14.50 -17.78
CA TRP A 16 27.13 13.73 -17.58
C TRP A 16 25.96 14.25 -18.42
N LYS A 17 25.80 15.58 -18.48
CA LYS A 17 24.78 16.23 -19.33
C LYS A 17 25.05 16.01 -20.81
N LEU A 18 26.30 16.00 -21.24
CA LEU A 18 26.71 15.78 -22.64
C LEU A 18 26.55 14.30 -23.04
N PHE A 19 26.76 13.38 -22.09
CA PHE A 19 26.46 11.95 -22.23
C PHE A 19 24.95 11.70 -22.36
N LEU A 20 24.14 12.43 -21.60
CA LEU A 20 22.68 12.37 -21.68
C LEU A 20 22.13 13.00 -22.96
N TYR A 21 22.61 14.19 -23.32
CA TYR A 21 22.12 14.98 -24.44
C TYR A 21 23.25 15.71 -25.15
N ASN A 22 23.48 15.34 -26.41
CA ASN A 22 24.44 16.03 -27.27
C ASN A 22 23.68 17.06 -28.16
N PRO A 23 23.73 18.38 -27.85
CA PRO A 23 22.99 19.41 -28.59
C PRO A 23 23.45 19.57 -30.04
N THR A 24 24.68 19.16 -30.36
CA THR A 24 25.27 19.27 -31.70
C THR A 24 24.69 18.26 -32.71
N THR A 25 24.26 17.09 -32.23
CA THR A 25 23.68 16.02 -33.06
C THR A 25 22.21 15.71 -32.74
N GLY A 26 21.65 16.33 -31.69
CA GLY A 26 20.29 16.05 -31.21
C GLY A 26 20.10 14.62 -30.73
N ALA A 27 21.19 13.95 -30.34
CA ALA A 27 21.18 12.58 -29.87
C ALA A 27 21.08 12.54 -28.33
N CYS A 28 20.06 11.86 -27.81
CA CYS A 28 19.99 11.47 -26.40
C CYS A 28 20.55 10.05 -26.27
N LEU A 29 21.49 9.84 -25.33
CA LEU A 29 22.04 8.51 -25.00
C LEU A 29 22.56 7.72 -26.23
N GLY A 30 23.08 8.43 -27.24
CA GLY A 30 23.66 7.81 -28.45
C GLY A 30 22.67 7.48 -29.59
N ARG A 31 21.39 7.85 -29.50
CA ARG A 31 20.44 7.77 -30.63
C ARG A 31 19.75 9.10 -30.90
N THR A 32 19.47 9.38 -32.17
CA THR A 32 18.77 10.60 -32.61
C THR A 32 17.38 10.69 -31.98
N ALA A 33 16.96 11.89 -31.58
CA ALA A 33 15.63 12.16 -31.00
C ALA A 33 14.47 11.58 -31.83
N LYS A 34 14.62 11.51 -33.17
CA LYS A 34 13.63 10.90 -34.08
C LYS A 34 13.42 9.41 -33.82
N SER A 35 14.48 8.63 -33.59
CA SER A 35 14.38 7.20 -33.28
C SER A 35 13.79 6.97 -31.89
N TRP A 36 14.20 7.79 -30.92
CA TRP A 36 13.62 7.80 -29.58
C TRP A 36 12.12 8.06 -29.60
N GLY A 37 11.68 9.10 -30.32
CA GLY A 37 10.25 9.40 -30.48
C GLY A 37 9.48 8.23 -31.10
N LEU A 38 10.04 7.58 -32.13
CA LEU A 38 9.39 6.43 -32.78
C LEU A 38 9.27 5.22 -31.83
N ILE A 39 10.32 4.92 -31.06
CA ILE A 39 10.33 3.82 -30.08
C ILE A 39 9.38 4.12 -28.93
N SER A 40 9.40 5.35 -28.41
CA SER A 40 8.50 5.78 -27.34
C SER A 40 7.05 5.77 -27.79
N LEU A 41 6.74 6.22 -29.01
CA LEU A 41 5.38 6.20 -29.54
C LEU A 41 4.88 4.76 -29.72
N PHE A 42 5.71 3.88 -30.30
CA PHE A 42 5.39 2.46 -30.45
C PHE A 42 5.15 1.80 -29.08
N CYS A 43 6.03 2.06 -28.12
CA CYS A 43 5.93 1.57 -26.75
C CYS A 43 4.64 2.08 -26.07
N LEU A 44 4.34 3.38 -26.15
CA LEU A 44 3.13 3.95 -25.53
C LEU A 44 1.84 3.34 -26.09
N VAL A 45 1.73 3.17 -27.41
CA VAL A 45 0.55 2.56 -28.03
C VAL A 45 0.43 1.09 -27.63
N PHE A 46 1.53 0.34 -27.70
CA PHE A 46 1.57 -1.08 -27.34
C PHE A 46 1.22 -1.32 -25.87
N TYR A 47 1.90 -0.63 -24.95
CA TYR A 47 1.64 -0.74 -23.51
C TYR A 47 0.28 -0.14 -23.13
N GLY A 48 -0.20 0.88 -23.84
CA GLY A 48 -1.56 1.40 -23.67
C GLY A 48 -2.61 0.34 -24.01
N PHE A 49 -2.45 -0.38 -25.12
CA PHE A 49 -3.35 -1.48 -25.49
C PHE A 49 -3.28 -2.65 -24.49
N LEU A 50 -2.08 -3.04 -24.05
CA LEU A 50 -1.89 -4.03 -22.99
C LEU A 50 -2.56 -3.62 -21.67
N ALA A 51 -2.40 -2.37 -21.25
CA ALA A 51 -3.04 -1.84 -20.05
C ALA A 51 -4.57 -1.81 -20.20
N ALA A 52 -5.09 -1.44 -21.37
CA ALA A 52 -6.51 -1.47 -21.65
C ALA A 52 -7.08 -2.89 -21.60
N LEU A 53 -6.39 -3.87 -22.20
CA LEU A 53 -6.80 -5.28 -22.11
C LEU A 53 -6.74 -5.80 -20.66
N PHE A 54 -5.68 -5.45 -19.91
CA PHE A 54 -5.53 -5.85 -18.52
C PHE A 54 -6.62 -5.27 -17.62
N THR A 55 -6.90 -3.97 -17.77
CA THR A 55 -7.98 -3.32 -17.01
C THR A 55 -9.34 -3.83 -17.42
N PHE A 56 -9.56 -4.14 -18.70
CA PHE A 56 -10.78 -4.78 -19.19
C PHE A 56 -10.99 -6.18 -18.60
N THR A 57 -9.98 -7.04 -18.60
CA THR A 57 -10.11 -8.37 -18.00
C THR A 57 -10.30 -8.31 -16.48
N MET A 58 -9.63 -7.39 -15.79
CA MET A 58 -9.90 -7.10 -14.37
C MET A 58 -11.32 -6.60 -14.13
N TRP A 59 -11.82 -5.68 -14.96
CA TRP A 59 -13.19 -5.17 -14.87
C TRP A 59 -14.22 -6.29 -15.07
N VAL A 60 -14.06 -7.10 -16.11
CA VAL A 60 -14.95 -8.24 -16.38
C VAL A 60 -14.91 -9.23 -15.22
N MET A 61 -13.73 -9.53 -14.65
CA MET A 61 -13.61 -10.40 -13.49
C MET A 61 -14.41 -9.85 -12.29
N LEU A 62 -14.35 -8.54 -12.02
CA LEU A 62 -15.12 -7.89 -10.95
C LEU A 62 -16.63 -8.02 -11.18
N GLN A 63 -17.10 -7.94 -12.42
CA GLN A 63 -18.52 -8.18 -12.72
C GLN A 63 -18.96 -9.63 -12.45
N THR A 64 -18.02 -10.60 -12.38
CA THR A 64 -18.33 -11.99 -11.99
C THR A 64 -18.31 -12.23 -10.48
N LEU A 65 -17.99 -11.20 -9.68
CA LEU A 65 -18.07 -11.21 -8.23
C LEU A 65 -19.40 -10.59 -7.80
N ASN A 66 -20.08 -11.25 -6.86
CA ASN A 66 -21.29 -10.73 -6.24
C ASN A 66 -20.90 -9.98 -4.96
N ASP A 67 -21.36 -8.75 -4.77
CA ASP A 67 -21.01 -7.91 -3.60
C ASP A 67 -21.52 -8.49 -2.27
N GLU A 68 -22.60 -9.27 -2.32
CA GLU A 68 -23.25 -9.80 -1.12
C GLU A 68 -22.52 -11.02 -0.51
N VAL A 69 -21.79 -11.79 -1.33
CA VAL A 69 -21.21 -13.07 -0.91
C VAL A 69 -19.87 -13.33 -1.60
N PRO A 70 -18.75 -13.49 -0.86
CA PRO A 70 -17.47 -13.88 -1.43
C PRO A 70 -17.57 -15.24 -2.13
N LYS A 71 -17.06 -15.31 -3.35
CA LYS A 71 -17.15 -16.45 -4.28
C LYS A 71 -16.48 -17.74 -3.77
N TYR A 72 -15.43 -17.62 -2.97
CA TYR A 72 -14.69 -18.76 -2.43
C TYR A 72 -14.70 -18.69 -0.90
N ARG A 73 -15.45 -19.60 -0.26
CA ARG A 73 -15.49 -19.76 1.20
C ARG A 73 -14.87 -21.07 1.69
N ASP A 74 -14.41 -21.92 0.77
CA ASP A 74 -13.96 -23.27 1.07
C ASP A 74 -12.68 -23.31 1.93
N GLN A 75 -11.85 -22.26 1.86
CA GLN A 75 -10.66 -22.11 2.69
C GLN A 75 -10.97 -21.71 4.16
N ILE A 76 -12.22 -21.37 4.48
CA ILE A 76 -12.68 -20.95 5.81
C ILE A 76 -13.83 -21.86 6.26
N SER A 77 -13.66 -23.17 6.07
CA SER A 77 -14.69 -24.15 6.40
C SER A 77 -14.91 -24.30 7.91
N SER A 78 -13.88 -23.98 8.73
CA SER A 78 -13.98 -23.95 10.19
C SER A 78 -13.83 -22.51 10.70
N PRO A 79 -14.82 -21.97 11.44
CA PRO A 79 -14.68 -20.65 12.05
C PRO A 79 -13.54 -20.67 13.08
N GLY A 80 -12.59 -19.75 12.91
CA GLY A 80 -11.48 -19.60 13.87
C GLY A 80 -11.97 -19.05 15.21
N PHE A 81 -11.44 -19.59 16.31
CA PHE A 81 -11.64 -19.03 17.64
C PHE A 81 -10.56 -18.00 17.95
N THR A 82 -10.95 -16.76 18.25
CA THR A 82 -10.02 -15.70 18.64
C THR A 82 -10.38 -15.19 20.03
N VAL A 83 -9.42 -15.25 20.94
CA VAL A 83 -9.52 -14.65 22.27
C VAL A 83 -8.97 -13.23 22.23
N PHE A 84 -9.63 -12.32 22.93
CA PHE A 84 -9.19 -10.94 23.13
C PHE A 84 -9.01 -10.69 24.62
N PRO A 85 -7.98 -9.94 25.05
CA PRO A 85 -6.97 -9.26 24.24
C PRO A 85 -5.87 -10.19 23.72
N LYS A 86 -5.19 -9.81 22.63
CA LYS A 86 -4.13 -10.64 22.04
C LYS A 86 -2.83 -10.47 22.84
N PRO A 87 -2.25 -11.54 23.39
CA PRO A 87 -0.95 -11.43 24.06
C PRO A 87 0.16 -11.11 23.05
N VAL A 88 1.20 -10.42 23.52
CA VAL A 88 2.40 -10.10 22.72
C VAL A 88 3.23 -11.34 22.34
N THR A 89 3.14 -12.39 23.15
CA THR A 89 3.75 -13.71 22.91
C THR A 89 2.63 -14.70 22.58
N ALA A 90 2.83 -15.53 21.55
CA ALA A 90 1.82 -16.49 21.10
C ALA A 90 1.28 -17.36 22.26
N LEU A 91 0.02 -17.12 22.64
CA LEU A 91 -0.78 -17.85 23.63
C LEU A 91 -0.29 -17.85 25.11
N GLU A 92 0.74 -17.07 25.47
CA GLU A 92 1.19 -16.99 26.86
C GLU A 92 0.87 -15.63 27.48
N TYR A 93 0.12 -15.65 28.59
CA TYR A 93 -0.27 -14.46 29.36
C TYR A 93 0.56 -14.39 30.65
N SER A 94 1.76 -13.83 30.55
CA SER A 94 2.61 -13.56 31.72
C SER A 94 2.36 -12.13 32.21
N PHE A 95 1.65 -12.01 33.33
CA PHE A 95 1.40 -10.73 34.00
C PHE A 95 1.55 -10.91 35.51
N SER A 96 2.19 -9.94 36.14
CA SER A 96 2.24 -9.85 37.61
C SER A 96 1.05 -9.02 38.08
N VAL A 97 0.15 -9.60 38.90
CA VAL A 97 -1.01 -8.90 39.49
C VAL A 97 -0.57 -7.65 40.27
N SER A 98 0.64 -7.69 40.83
CA SER A 98 1.24 -6.62 41.61
C SER A 98 1.60 -5.36 40.80
N GLU A 99 1.77 -5.47 39.48
CA GLU A 99 2.33 -4.38 38.65
C GLU A 99 1.31 -3.85 37.64
N ARG A 100 0.75 -2.66 37.95
CA ARG A 100 -0.33 -2.04 37.18
C ARG A 100 0.03 -1.72 35.72
N GLU A 101 1.28 -1.43 35.44
CA GLU A 101 1.73 -1.03 34.09
C GLU A 101 1.71 -2.19 33.08
N PHE A 102 1.91 -3.44 33.54
CA PHE A 102 2.00 -4.61 32.66
C PHE A 102 0.65 -5.03 32.06
N TYR A 103 -0.46 -4.84 32.77
CA TYR A 103 -1.78 -5.21 32.28
C TYR A 103 -2.62 -4.05 31.76
N LYS A 104 -2.13 -2.81 31.87
CA LYS A 104 -2.85 -1.60 31.42
C LYS A 104 -3.22 -1.64 29.94
N GLY A 105 -2.30 -2.10 29.08
CA GLY A 105 -2.56 -2.25 27.64
C GLY A 105 -3.69 -3.25 27.35
N TYR A 106 -3.72 -4.37 28.06
CA TYR A 106 -4.80 -5.37 27.94
C TYR A 106 -6.17 -4.79 28.35
N ILE A 107 -6.21 -3.96 29.39
CA ILE A 107 -7.44 -3.29 29.84
C ILE A 107 -7.91 -2.26 28.82
N GLU A 108 -7.01 -1.51 28.19
CA GLU A 108 -7.37 -0.54 27.14
C GLU A 108 -7.95 -1.23 25.90
N ASP A 109 -7.33 -2.33 25.45
CA ASP A 109 -7.85 -3.13 24.35
C ASP A 109 -9.24 -3.73 24.66
N LEU A 110 -9.43 -4.24 25.88
CA LEU A 110 -10.72 -4.75 26.33
C LEU A 110 -11.78 -3.65 26.37
N LYS A 111 -11.45 -2.47 26.92
CA LYS A 111 -12.35 -1.32 26.94
C LYS A 111 -12.75 -0.90 25.52
N LYS A 112 -11.81 -0.92 24.57
CA LYS A 112 -12.08 -0.58 23.17
C LYS A 112 -13.07 -1.54 22.52
N VAL A 113 -12.87 -2.86 22.70
CA VAL A 113 -13.79 -3.88 22.15
C VAL A 113 -15.17 -3.79 22.80
N LEU A 114 -15.22 -3.61 24.12
CA LEU A 114 -16.49 -3.49 24.86
C LEU A 114 -17.25 -2.22 24.47
N TYR A 115 -16.57 -1.09 24.34
CA TYR A 115 -17.18 0.19 23.93
C TYR A 115 -17.72 0.13 22.49
N PHE A 116 -16.96 -0.46 21.57
CA PHE A 116 -17.41 -0.68 20.19
C PHE A 116 -18.72 -1.47 20.18
N ARG A 117 -18.76 -2.61 20.91
CA ARG A 117 -19.96 -3.43 21.02
C ARG A 117 -21.13 -2.70 21.67
N SER A 118 -20.93 -1.97 22.77
CA SER A 118 -22.02 -1.23 23.42
C SER A 118 -22.61 -0.15 22.52
N THR A 119 -21.80 0.49 21.69
CA THR A 119 -22.27 1.52 20.74
C THR A 119 -23.10 0.91 19.62
N GLU A 120 -22.67 -0.24 19.08
CA GLU A 120 -23.40 -0.96 18.02
C GLU A 120 -24.75 -1.51 18.52
N GLU A 121 -24.81 -2.01 19.76
CA GLU A 121 -26.06 -2.45 20.41
C GLU A 121 -27.00 -1.26 20.68
N CYS A 122 -26.47 -0.10 21.11
CA CYS A 122 -27.26 1.14 21.27
C CYS A 122 -27.84 1.63 19.94
N GLN A 123 -27.15 1.42 18.82
CA GLN A 123 -27.64 1.83 17.50
C GLN A 123 -28.64 0.86 16.88
N LYS A 124 -28.59 -0.43 17.26
CA LYS A 124 -29.54 -1.47 16.80
C LYS A 124 -30.82 -1.55 17.61
N LEU A 125 -30.87 -0.97 18.82
CA LEU A 125 -32.08 -0.92 19.65
C LEU A 125 -32.89 0.35 19.32
N PRO A 126 -34.03 0.26 18.62
CA PRO A 126 -34.92 1.39 18.45
C PRO A 126 -35.59 1.69 19.80
N GLY A 127 -35.06 2.66 20.56
CA GLY A 127 -35.78 3.26 21.68
C GLY A 127 -35.10 3.32 23.05
N ARG A 128 -33.76 3.29 23.14
CA ARG A 128 -33.10 3.68 24.40
C ARG A 128 -32.13 4.84 24.21
N SER A 129 -32.68 6.05 24.34
CA SER A 129 -31.89 7.27 24.50
C SER A 129 -31.01 7.18 25.76
N PRO A 130 -29.78 7.72 25.73
CA PRO A 130 -28.96 7.82 26.94
C PRO A 130 -29.59 8.82 27.91
N LEU A 131 -29.74 8.40 29.18
CA LEU A 131 -29.93 9.30 30.32
C LEU A 131 -28.56 9.78 30.81
#